data_AF-A0A661KXZ4-F1
#
_entry.id   AF-A0A661KXZ4-F1
#
_cell.length_a   1.000
_cell.length_b   1.000
_cell.length_c   1.000
_cell.angle_alpha   90.00
_cell.angle_beta   90.00
_cell.angle_gamma   90.00
#
_symmetry.space_group_name_H-M   'P 1'
#
loop_
_entity.id
_entity.type
_entity.pdbx_description
1 polymer ?
#
loop_
_entity_poly.entity_id
_entity_poly.type
_entity_poly.pdbx_seq_one_letter_code
_entity_poly.pdbx_strand_id
1 'polypeptide(L)' 'MRTLIDIQDELMEELLQAAKVKTKKEAITLAIKNFIKQKKRERLSELLGRYEFGYTQKQLEEMREDG' A
#
# COMPACT_ATOMS: atom_id res chain seq x y z
N MET A 1 4.33 -15.41 14.56
CA MET A 1 5.75 -15.71 14.85
C MET A 1 6.24 -14.76 15.93
N ARG A 2 7.00 -15.24 16.92
CA ARG A 2 7.68 -14.39 17.89
C ARG A 2 9.13 -14.24 17.44
N THR A 3 9.57 -13.01 17.29
CA THR A 3 10.91 -12.66 16.80
C THR A 3 11.51 -11.62 17.74
N LEU A 4 12.81 -11.74 18.02
CA LEU A 4 13.56 -10.73 18.73
C LEU A 4 14.29 -9.88 17.69
N ILE A 5 14.08 -8.58 17.70
CA ILE A 5 14.65 -7.62 16.76
C ILE A 5 15.16 -6.45 17.60
N ASP A 6 16.38 -6.02 17.32
CA ASP A 6 16.95 -4.82 17.92
C ASP A 6 16.52 -3.59 17.09
N ILE A 7 15.94 -2.59 17.75
CA ILE A 7 15.38 -1.39 17.12
C ILE A 7 15.71 -0.20 18.02
N GLN A 8 16.16 0.90 17.41
CA GLN A 8 16.42 2.15 18.12
C GLN A 8 15.17 2.63 18.86
N ASP A 9 15.32 3.01 20.14
CA ASP A 9 14.19 3.39 20.99
C ASP A 9 13.50 4.65 20.49
N GLU A 10 14.25 5.62 19.97
CA GLU A 10 13.69 6.87 19.44
C GLU A 10 12.69 6.60 18.30
N LEU A 11 13.03 5.65 17.44
CA LEU A 11 12.23 5.27 16.27
C LEU A 11 10.95 4.53 16.69
N MET A 12 11.02 3.73 17.76
CA MET A 12 9.85 3.07 18.32
C MET A 12 8.91 4.06 19.02
N GLU A 13 9.44 5.03 19.75
CA GLU A 13 8.65 6.07 20.40
C GLU A 13 7.94 6.96 19.37
N GLU A 14 8.63 7.37 18.31
CA GLU A 14 8.03 8.10 17.19
C GLU A 14 6.90 7.28 16.54
N LEU A 15 7.14 5.99 16.31
CA LEU A 15 6.14 5.10 15.73
C LEU A 15 4.90 4.96 16.63
N LEU A 16 5.08 4.83 17.95
CA LEU A 16 3.96 4.75 18.90
C LEU A 16 3.13 6.03 18.91
N GLN A 17 3.79 7.19 18.91
CA GLN A 17 3.12 8.49 18.85
C GLN A 17 2.36 8.67 17.53
N ALA A 18 2.98 8.35 16.40
CA ALA A 18 2.37 8.46 15.08
C ALA A 18 1.20 7.48 14.90
N ALA A 19 1.33 6.24 15.40
CA ALA A 19 0.29 5.23 15.31
C ALA A 19 -0.84 5.42 16.35
N LYS A 20 -0.62 6.23 17.39
CA LYS A 20 -1.56 6.44 18.51
C LYS A 20 -1.98 5.14 19.20
N VAL A 21 -1.05 4.20 19.34
CA VAL A 21 -1.28 2.90 19.99
C VAL A 21 -0.42 2.75 21.24
N LYS A 22 -0.83 1.85 22.14
CA LYS A 22 -0.19 1.68 23.44
C LYS A 22 0.95 0.67 23.45
N THR A 23 0.97 -0.27 22.49
CA THR A 23 1.93 -1.38 22.52
C THR A 23 2.86 -1.37 21.31
N LYS A 24 4.15 -1.65 21.55
CA LYS A 24 5.18 -1.79 20.48
C LYS A 24 4.75 -2.81 19.42
N LYS A 25 4.08 -3.90 19.85
CA LYS A 25 3.56 -4.94 18.94
C LYS A 25 2.47 -4.41 17.99
N GLU A 26 1.52 -3.64 18.49
CA GLU A 26 0.45 -3.07 17.65
C GLU A 26 1.01 -2.06 16.65
N ALA A 27 1.91 -1.19 17.11
CA ALA A 27 2.59 -0.20 16.28
C ALA A 27 3.32 -0.87 15.11
N ILE A 28 4.14 -1.88 15.39
CA ILE A 28 4.87 -2.63 14.37
C ILE A 28 3.93 -3.39 13.43
N THR A 29 2.87 -4.00 13.95
CA THR A 29 1.87 -4.70 13.12
C THR A 29 1.19 -3.73 12.16
N LEU A 30 0.86 -2.52 12.63
CA LEU A 30 0.26 -1.48 11.80
C LEU A 30 1.23 -0.98 10.73
N ALA A 31 2.48 -0.71 11.11
CA ALA A 31 3.53 -0.28 10.19
C ALA A 31 3.74 -1.28 9.05
N ILE A 32 3.86 -2.58 9.37
CA ILE A 32 4.03 -3.64 8.38
C ILE A 32 2.84 -3.70 7.41
N LYS A 33 1.60 -3.64 7.92
CA LYS A 33 0.39 -3.65 7.08
C LYS A 33 0.37 -2.46 6.13
N ASN A 34 0.71 -1.27 6.62
CA ASN A 34 0.73 -0.05 5.82
C ASN A 34 1.82 -0.09 4.75
N PHE A 35 3.01 -0.57 5.10
CA PHE A 35 4.13 -0.74 4.16
C PHE A 35 3.76 -1.69 3.01
N ILE A 36 3.19 -2.87 3.33
CA ILE A 36 2.74 -3.82 2.30
C ILE A 36 1.65 -3.20 1.41
N LYS A 37 0.69 -2.48 2.00
CA LYS A 37 -0.37 -1.80 1.24
C LYS A 37 0.23 -0.73 0.33
N GLN A 38 1.22 0.02 0.80
CA GLN A 38 1.92 1.02 0.01
C GLN A 38 2.63 0.40 -1.19
N LYS A 39 3.41 -0.67 -0.99
CA LYS A 39 4.09 -1.39 -2.08
C LYS A 39 3.13 -1.97 -3.12
N LYS A 40 1.96 -2.44 -2.68
CA LYS A 40 0.90 -2.88 -3.61
C LYS A 40 0.39 -1.74 -4.49
N ARG A 41 0.17 -0.55 -3.91
CA ARG A 41 -0.24 0.64 -4.69
C ARG A 41 0.84 1.07 -5.67
N GLU A 42 2.10 1.11 -5.24
CA GLU A 42 3.24 1.44 -6.11
C GLU A 42 3.30 0.51 -7.32
N ARG A 43 3.17 -0.80 -7.12
CA ARG A 43 3.11 -1.78 -8.21
C ARG A 43 1.94 -1.54 -9.16
N LEU A 44 0.77 -1.17 -8.65
CA LEU A 44 -0.38 -0.84 -9.51
C LEU A 44 -0.13 0.45 -10.30
N SER A 45 0.45 1.46 -9.67
CA SER A 45 0.86 2.70 -10.34
C SER A 45 1.89 2.45 -11.43
N GLU A 46 2.82 1.51 -11.21
CA GLU A 46 3.82 1.11 -12.22
C GLU A 46 3.21 0.44 -13.47
N LEU A 47 1.99 -0.11 -13.37
CA LEU A 47 1.27 -0.68 -14.52
C LEU A 47 0.56 0.40 -15.35
N LEU A 48 0.30 1.58 -14.78
CA LEU A 48 -0.27 2.71 -15.50
C LEU A 48 0.73 3.21 -16.55
N GLY A 49 0.31 3.27 -17.82
CA GLY A 49 1.14 3.72 -18.94
C GLY A 49 2.07 2.67 -19.56
N ARG A 50 2.15 1.46 -18.98
CA ARG A 50 2.88 0.30 -19.56
C ARG A 50 1.98 -0.78 -20.13
N TYR A 51 0.67 -0.58 -20.07
CA TYR A 51 -0.29 -1.49 -20.64
C TYR A 51 -0.67 -1.03 -22.06
N GLU A 52 -0.48 -1.91 -23.04
CA GLU A 52 -1.07 -1.76 -24.38
C GLU A 52 -2.60 -1.84 -24.22
N PHE A 53 -3.25 -0.68 -24.21
CA PHE A 53 -4.70 -0.58 -24.11
C PHE A 53 -5.30 -1.01 -25.46
N GLY A 54 -5.48 -2.32 -25.65
CA GLY A 54 -5.86 -2.97 -26.92
C GLY A 54 -7.28 -2.71 -27.41
N TYR A 55 -7.91 -1.59 -27.02
CA TYR A 55 -9.21 -1.18 -27.52
C TYR A 55 -9.07 0.04 -28.42
N THR A 56 -9.75 -0.02 -29.57
CA THR A 56 -9.89 1.13 -30.48
C THR A 56 -10.94 2.10 -29.95
N GLN A 57 -10.87 3.36 -30.40
CA GLN A 57 -11.84 4.40 -30.03
C GLN A 57 -13.30 3.95 -30.26
N LYS A 58 -13.56 3.30 -31.40
CA LYS A 58 -14.89 2.81 -31.76
C LYS A 58 -15.44 1.78 -30.75
N GLN A 59 -14.59 0.85 -30.30
CA GLN A 59 -14.99 -0.15 -29.30
C GLN A 59 -15.31 0.50 -27.95
N LEU A 60 -14.62 1.58 -27.60
CA LEU A 60 -14.90 2.33 -26.37
C LEU A 60 -16.18 3.16 -26.46
N GLU A 61 -16.53 3.66 -27.66
CA GLU A 61 -17.79 4.35 -27.92
C GLU A 61 -18.97 3.38 -27.82
N GLU A 62 -18.87 2.19 -28.43
CA GLU A 62 -19.90 1.15 -28.36
C GLU A 62 -20.19 0.73 -26.90
N MET A 63 -19.15 0.55 -26.07
CA MET A 63 -19.32 0.19 -24.65
C MET A 63 -19.97 1.29 -23.78
N ARG A 64 -20.01 2.55 -24.25
CA ARG A 64 -20.64 3.67 -23.53
C ARG A 64 -22.10 3.86 -23.91
N GLU A 65 -22.52 3.41 -25.08
CA GLU A 65 -23.91 3.52 -25.53
C GLU A 65 -24.82 2.41 -24.94
N ASP A 66 -24.23 1.29 -24.51
CA ASP A 66 -24.94 0.17 -23.86
C ASP A 66 -25.19 0.38 -22.34
N GLY A 67 -24.80 1.54 -21.77
CA GLY A 67 -24.86 1.86 -20.34
C GLY A 67 -25.99 2.77 -19.90
#